data_AF-A0A081NCA4-F1
#
_entry.id   AF-A0A081NCA4-F1
#
_cell.length_a   1.000
_cell.length_b   1.000
_cell.length_c   1.000
_cell.angle_alpha   90.00
_cell.angle_beta   90.00
_cell.angle_gamma   90.00
#
_symmetry.space_group_name_H-M   'P 1'
#
loop_
_entity.id
_entity.type
_entity.pdbx_description
1 polymer ?
#
loop_
_entity_poly.entity_id
_entity_poly.type
_entity_poly.pdbx_seq_one_letter_code
_entity_poly.pdbx_strand_id
1 'polypeptide(L)' 'MTLLDVFSDLKEFRADNHRYPLSHLVFIAVCMILCGADDWKMVSKLAKRKRRWLKKYIPLPHGLI' A
#
# COMPACT_ATOMS: atom_id res chain seq x y z
N MET A 1 -5.52 17.97 1.22
CA MET A 1 -6.08 16.65 0.89
C MET A 1 -4.99 15.81 0.25
N THR A 2 -4.65 14.70 0.89
CA THR A 2 -3.71 13.69 0.39
C THR A 2 -4.47 12.47 -0.13
N LEU A 3 -3.79 11.60 -0.88
CA LEU A 3 -4.39 10.35 -1.33
C LEU A 3 -4.82 9.44 -0.16
N LEU A 4 -4.13 9.51 0.98
CA LEU A 4 -4.48 8.74 2.18
C LEU A 4 -5.78 9.26 2.83
N ASP A 5 -6.00 10.58 2.82
CA ASP A 5 -7.24 11.18 3.35
C ASP A 5 -8.47 10.76 2.53
N VAL A 6 -8.32 10.57 1.21
CA VAL A 6 -9.42 10.07 0.35
C VAL A 6 -9.82 8.64 0.73
N PHE A 7 -8.87 7.87 1.26
CA PHE A 7 -9.04 6.46 1.61
C PHE A 7 -9.30 6.22 3.10
N SER A 8 -9.41 7.27 3.93
CA SER A 8 -9.58 7.13 5.38
C SER A 8 -10.90 6.47 5.76
N ASP A 9 -11.95 6.68 4.97
CA ASP A 9 -13.31 6.18 5.23
C ASP A 9 -13.57 4.78 4.64
N LEU A 10 -12.52 4.13 4.10
CA LEU A 10 -12.64 2.75 3.62
C LEU A 10 -12.92 1.82 4.80
N LYS A 11 -14.11 1.22 4.79
CA LYS A 11 -14.48 0.16 5.74
C LYS A 11 -13.53 -1.02 5.61
N GLU A 12 -13.00 -1.49 6.74
CA GLU A 12 -12.13 -2.65 6.78
C GLU A 12 -12.97 -3.94 6.65
N PHE A 13 -12.74 -4.68 5.57
CA PHE A 13 -13.44 -5.95 5.29
C PHE A 13 -12.52 -7.18 5.44
N ARG A 14 -11.22 -6.96 5.65
CA ARG A 14 -10.27 -8.06 5.83
C ARG A 14 -10.39 -8.61 7.26
N ALA A 15 -10.09 -9.89 7.42
CA ALA A 15 -10.00 -10.52 8.74
C ALA A 15 -8.94 -9.84 9.64
N ASP A 16 -9.01 -10.12 10.94
CA ASP A 16 -8.21 -9.47 12.00
C ASP A 16 -6.68 -9.60 11.85
N ASN A 17 -6.19 -10.49 11.00
CA ASN A 17 -4.75 -10.70 10.82
C ASN A 17 -4.10 -9.73 9.81
N HIS A 18 -4.54 -8.47 9.75
CA HIS A 18 -3.97 -7.46 8.87
C HIS A 18 -2.91 -6.62 9.59
N ARG A 19 -1.72 -6.47 8.97
CA ARG A 19 -0.59 -5.71 9.56
C ARG A 19 -0.63 -4.20 9.29
N TYR A 20 -1.49 -3.79 8.37
CA TYR A 20 -1.58 -2.43 7.86
C TYR A 20 -3.04 -2.05 7.62
N PRO A 21 -3.43 -0.79 7.83
CA PRO A 21 -4.75 -0.28 7.44
C PRO A 21 -5.02 -0.49 5.95
N LEU A 22 -6.27 -0.72 5.57
CA LEU A 22 -6.65 -0.91 4.16
C LEU A 22 -6.21 0.26 3.28
N SER A 23 -6.33 1.49 3.78
CA SER A 23 -5.90 2.71 3.09
C SER A 23 -4.43 2.67 2.65
N HIS A 24 -3.54 2.09 3.48
CA HIS A 24 -2.12 1.95 3.14
C HIS A 24 -1.90 0.92 2.01
N LEU A 25 -2.66 -0.18 2.00
CA LEU A 25 -2.57 -1.16 0.92
C LEU A 25 -3.05 -0.58 -0.40
N VAL A 26 -4.17 0.14 -0.39
CA VAL A 26 -4.72 0.79 -1.57
C VAL A 26 -3.75 1.86 -2.09
N PHE A 27 -3.17 2.66 -1.20
CA PHE A 27 -2.12 3.63 -1.55
C PHE A 27 -0.93 2.95 -2.25
N ILE A 28 -0.40 1.85 -1.70
CA ILE A 28 0.70 1.10 -2.32
C ILE A 28 0.28 0.59 -3.70
N ALA A 29 -0.89 -0.04 -3.81
CA ALA A 29 -1.38 -0.61 -5.06
C ALA A 29 -1.47 0.47 -6.16
N VAL A 30 -2.10 1.62 -5.86
CA VAL A 30 -2.21 2.74 -6.79
C VAL A 30 -0.84 3.23 -7.24
N CYS A 31 0.09 3.47 -6.31
CA CYS A 31 1.45 3.88 -6.66
C CYS A 31 2.16 2.86 -7.56
N MET A 32 1.96 1.55 -7.33
CA MET A 32 2.62 0.51 -8.11
C MET A 32 1.99 0.35 -9.50
N ILE A 33 0.67 0.47 -9.62
CA ILE A 33 -0.03 0.49 -10.91
C ILE A 33 0.45 1.68 -11.75
N LEU A 34 0.58 2.88 -11.16
CA LEU A 34 1.17 4.04 -11.82
C LEU A 34 2.64 3.84 -12.22
N CYS A 35 3.36 2.95 -11.54
CA CYS A 35 4.71 2.53 -11.90
C CYS A 35 4.75 1.39 -12.93
N GLY A 36 3.61 1.01 -13.51
CA GLY A 36 3.49 -0.03 -14.54
C GLY A 36 3.28 -1.44 -14.01
N ALA A 37 2.83 -1.64 -12.77
CA ALA A 37 2.36 -2.96 -12.34
C ALA A 37 1.02 -3.31 -12.99
N ASP A 38 0.98 -4.46 -13.63
CA ASP A 38 -0.18 -5.05 -14.31
C ASP A 38 -0.84 -6.19 -13.50
N ASP A 39 -0.08 -6.81 -12.59
CA ASP A 39 -0.57 -7.85 -11.69
C ASP A 39 -0.08 -7.68 -10.23
N TRP A 40 -0.68 -8.43 -9.31
CA TRP A 40 -0.33 -8.36 -7.88
C TRP A 40 1.11 -8.79 -7.60
N LYS A 41 1.67 -9.77 -8.33
CA LYS A 41 3.08 -10.17 -8.15
C LYS A 41 3.99 -9.00 -8.48
N MET A 42 3.68 -8.26 -9.55
CA MET A 42 4.41 -7.04 -9.93
C MET A 42 4.23 -5.92 -8.89
N VAL A 43 3.03 -5.72 -8.35
CA VAL A 43 2.78 -4.78 -7.25
C VAL A 43 3.69 -5.10 -6.05
N SER A 44 3.72 -6.34 -5.56
CA SER A 44 4.58 -6.73 -4.43
C SER A 44 6.06 -6.55 -4.75
N LYS A 45 6.51 -6.93 -5.96
CA LYS A 45 7.90 -6.79 -6.42
C LYS A 45 8.32 -5.32 -6.48
N LEU A 46 7.52 -4.46 -7.09
CA LEU A 46 7.80 -3.03 -7.21
C LEU A 46 7.73 -2.34 -5.84
N ALA A 47 6.77 -2.69 -5.00
CA ALA A 47 6.64 -2.14 -3.66
C ALA A 47 7.89 -2.47 -2.82
N LYS A 48 8.37 -3.73 -2.88
CA LYS A 48 9.62 -4.16 -2.22
C LYS A 48 10.81 -3.35 -2.71
N ARG A 49 10.94 -3.15 -4.03
CA ARG A 49 11.99 -2.32 -4.63
C ARG A 49 11.90 -0.85 -4.20
N LYS A 50 10.68 -0.31 -4.05
CA LYS A 50 10.39 1.09 -3.67
C LYS A 50 10.17 1.27 -2.16
N ARG A 51 10.47 0.28 -1.31
CA ARG A 51 10.21 0.32 0.14
C ARG A 51 10.76 1.58 0.82
N ARG A 52 11.99 1.97 0.48
CA ARG A 52 12.62 3.19 1.02
C ARG A 52 11.84 4.46 0.67
N TRP A 53 11.25 4.52 -0.51
CA TRP A 53 10.42 5.64 -0.93
C TRP A 53 9.05 5.60 -0.26
N LEU A 54 8.40 4.43 -0.20
CA LEU A 54 7.09 4.26 0.47
C LEU A 54 7.13 4.64 1.95
N LYS A 55 8.24 4.34 2.65
CA LYS A 55 8.44 4.72 4.06
C LYS A 55 8.42 6.23 4.33
N LYS A 56 8.53 7.07 3.30
CA LYS A 56 8.40 8.53 3.44
C LYS A 56 6.93 8.97 3.62
N TYR A 57 5.98 8.14 3.21
CA TYR A 57 4.55 8.47 3.19
C TYR A 57 3.73 7.60 4.15
N ILE A 58 4.14 6.35 4.37
CA ILE A 58 3.43 5.42 5.26
C ILE A 58 4.40 4.61 6.15
N PRO A 59 4.04 4.35 7.42
CA PRO A 59 4.82 3.48 8.30
C PRO A 59 4.74 2.02 7.84
N LEU A 60 5.91 1.36 7.74
CA LEU A 60 6.05 -0.05 7.34
C LEU A 60 6.95 -0.85 8.32
N PRO A 61 6.57 -0.98 9.61
CA PRO A 61 7.34 -1.68 10.63
C PRO A 61 7.56 -3.17 10.34
N HIS A 62 6.53 -3.88 9.83
CA HIS A 62 6.55 -5.34 9.67
C HIS A 62 6.97 -5.85 8.28
N GLY A 63 7.65 -5.02 7.48
CA GLY A 63 8.01 -5.38 6.10
C GLY A 63 6.91 -5.09 5.09
N LEU A 64 7.05 -5.56 3.85
CA LEU A 64 6.04 -5.40 2.80
C LEU A 64 5.34 -6.74 2.53
N ILE A 65 4.14 -6.63 1.95
CA ILE A 65 3.21 -7.71 1.58
C ILE A 65 3.90 -8.73 0.68
#